data_AF-A0AAW7X6S3-F1
#
_entry.id   AF-A0AAW7X6S3-F1
#
_cell.length_a   1.000
_cell.length_b   1.000
_cell.length_c   1.000
_cell.angle_alpha   90.00
_cell.angle_beta   90.00
_cell.angle_gamma   90.00
#
_symmetry.space_group_name_H-M   'P 1'
#
loop_
_entity.id
_entity.type
_entity.pdbx_description
1 polymer ?
#
loop_
_entity_poly.entity_id
_entity_poly.type
_entity_poly.pdbx_seq_one_letter_code
_entity_poly.pdbx_strand_id
1 'polypeptide(L)'
;MKGQKIAFLAAYSTKMGALRPIILIVVAVLVVFVAALMLQATGLQSDTSELNTPASTAVFKSKAPRTPPKHIPLQEPSFDAPTNSLTDEDINRKLAGLATRNEVEESIAFLKSRGYVPPDVVEMYQNYSEEVLQALGNDGDLAALAVLAGQYAEKDYDKFKNAVLRSIVHGSISFAQVQADLYFTQSEFELANPNGGNSELAKLDFLLSLSWYEFIKMRGGGDAVTQLVDARITKSAFTISPADRATIQSQGAAIYAELSNERQRLGVGEYDNSVPPGLENFLDLIGIY
;
A
#
# COMPACT_ATOMS: atom_id res chain seq x y z
N MET A 1 -63.85 3.43 -15.36
CA MET A 1 -62.39 3.69 -15.21
C MET A 1 -62.06 4.90 -14.30
N LYS A 2 -62.74 5.07 -13.14
CA LYS A 2 -62.43 6.17 -12.18
C LYS A 2 -61.81 5.68 -10.85
N GLY A 3 -61.61 4.36 -10.67
CA GLY A 3 -61.12 3.77 -9.42
C GLY A 3 -59.61 3.54 -9.31
N GLN A 4 -58.84 3.61 -10.40
CA GLN A 4 -57.39 3.30 -10.38
C GLN A 4 -56.47 4.51 -10.13
N LYS A 5 -56.97 5.75 -10.23
CA LYS A 5 -56.13 6.96 -10.01
C LYS A 5 -55.94 7.34 -8.55
N ILE A 6 -56.76 6.83 -7.63
CA ILE A 6 -56.69 7.22 -6.20
C ILE A 6 -55.67 6.34 -5.44
N ALA A 7 -55.46 5.08 -5.86
CA ALA A 7 -54.46 4.21 -5.26
C ALA A 7 -53.01 4.63 -5.52
N PHE A 8 -52.73 5.33 -6.64
CA PHE A 8 -51.38 5.75 -7.00
C PHE A 8 -50.87 6.96 -6.19
N LEU A 9 -51.78 7.81 -5.70
CA LEU A 9 -51.41 8.99 -4.90
C LEU A 9 -51.17 8.65 -3.41
N ALA A 10 -51.81 7.59 -2.89
CA ALA A 10 -51.58 7.13 -1.51
C ALA A 10 -50.21 6.46 -1.32
N ALA A 11 -49.67 5.80 -2.35
CA ALA A 11 -48.35 5.13 -2.29
C ALA A 11 -47.16 6.10 -2.42
N TYR A 12 -47.37 7.31 -2.94
CA TYR A 12 -46.30 8.31 -3.07
C TYR A 12 -46.09 9.14 -1.79
N SER A 13 -47.12 9.25 -0.95
CA SER A 13 -47.06 10.02 0.30
C SER A 13 -46.28 9.32 1.42
N THR A 14 -46.18 7.99 1.41
CA THR A 14 -45.47 7.21 2.46
C THR A 14 -43.96 7.13 2.22
N LYS A 15 -43.47 7.32 0.98
CA LYS A 15 -42.03 7.32 0.69
C LYS A 15 -41.31 8.64 0.99
N MET A 16 -42.02 9.76 1.12
CA MET A 16 -41.40 11.04 1.48
C MET A 16 -41.10 11.18 2.99
N GLY A 17 -41.68 10.34 3.85
CA GLY A 17 -41.41 10.34 5.29
C GLY A 17 -39.99 9.87 5.65
N ALA A 18 -39.43 8.91 4.90
CA ALA A 18 -38.10 8.34 5.16
C ALA A 18 -36.95 9.12 4.48
N LEU A 19 -37.23 9.97 3.48
CA LEU A 19 -36.20 10.79 2.85
C LEU A 19 -35.71 11.93 3.74
N ARG A 20 -36.58 12.49 4.58
CA ARG A 20 -36.22 13.60 5.48
C ARG A 20 -35.12 13.23 6.50
N PRO A 21 -35.18 12.11 7.23
CA PRO A 21 -34.11 11.75 8.16
C PRO A 21 -32.80 11.41 7.44
N ILE A 22 -32.85 10.78 6.25
CA ILE A 22 -31.63 10.45 5.48
C ILE A 22 -30.92 11.73 5.01
N ILE A 23 -31.67 12.70 4.49
CA ILE A 23 -31.11 14.00 4.08
C ILE A 23 -30.50 14.73 5.29
N LEU A 24 -31.16 14.69 6.45
CA LEU A 24 -30.62 15.31 7.67
C LEU A 24 -29.33 14.63 8.16
N ILE A 25 -29.22 13.30 8.08
CA ILE A 25 -27.99 12.57 8.43
C ILE A 25 -26.85 12.91 7.47
N VAL A 26 -27.12 12.92 6.15
CA VAL A 26 -26.10 13.27 5.15
C VAL A 26 -25.60 14.70 5.35
N VAL A 27 -26.50 15.66 5.61
CA VAL A 27 -26.11 17.05 5.89
C VAL A 27 -25.31 17.15 7.19
N ALA A 28 -25.69 16.43 8.24
CA ALA A 28 -24.94 16.44 9.51
C ALA A 28 -23.52 15.87 9.36
N VAL A 29 -23.36 14.77 8.62
CA VAL A 29 -22.04 14.19 8.33
C VAL A 29 -21.19 15.15 7.50
N LEU A 30 -21.78 15.80 6.49
CA LEU A 30 -21.07 16.77 5.65
C LEU A 30 -20.60 17.99 6.47
N VAL A 31 -21.42 18.47 7.41
CA VAL A 31 -21.05 19.59 8.29
C VAL A 31 -19.91 19.20 9.25
N VAL A 32 -19.93 18.00 9.82
CA VAL A 32 -18.84 17.50 10.68
C VAL A 32 -17.54 17.36 9.88
N PHE A 33 -17.62 16.84 8.65
CA PHE A 33 -16.46 16.68 7.78
C PHE A 33 -15.85 18.03 7.37
N VAL A 34 -16.67 19.01 6.98
CA VAL A 34 -16.20 20.37 6.65
C VAL A 34 -15.61 21.08 7.88
N ALA A 35 -16.20 20.88 9.07
CA ALA A 35 -15.64 21.42 10.31
C ALA A 35 -14.28 20.80 10.65
N ALA A 36 -14.10 19.48 10.47
CA ALA A 36 -12.83 18.81 10.68
C ALA A 36 -11.74 19.31 9.71
N LEU A 37 -12.07 19.51 8.44
CA LEU A 37 -11.15 20.09 7.45
C LEU A 37 -10.77 21.54 7.79
N MET A 38 -11.73 22.36 8.25
CA MET A 38 -11.45 23.73 8.70
C MET A 38 -10.55 23.74 9.94
N LEU A 39 -10.77 22.84 10.91
CA LEU A 39 -9.91 22.70 12.09
C LEU A 39 -8.48 22.33 11.71
N GLN A 40 -8.29 21.40 10.77
CA GLN A 40 -6.97 21.05 10.24
C GLN A 40 -6.30 22.21 9.50
N ALA A 41 -7.06 22.98 8.72
CA ALA A 41 -6.54 24.15 7.98
C ALA A 41 -6.13 25.32 8.90
N THR A 42 -6.74 25.44 10.09
CA THR A 42 -6.44 26.54 11.04
C THR A 42 -5.19 26.33 11.89
N GLY A 43 -4.49 25.19 11.78
CA GLY A 43 -3.21 24.99 12.46
C GLY A 43 -3.28 25.04 13.99
N LEU A 44 -4.46 24.84 14.59
CA LEU A 44 -4.63 24.67 16.03
C LEU A 44 -4.09 23.29 16.43
N GLN A 45 -2.78 23.20 16.57
CA GLN A 45 -2.14 22.10 17.32
C GLN A 45 -2.72 22.10 18.74
N SER A 46 -3.49 21.07 19.06
CA SER A 46 -3.81 20.78 20.45
C SER A 46 -2.50 20.38 21.14
N ASP A 47 -2.09 21.16 22.14
CA ASP A 47 -1.08 20.75 23.13
C ASP A 47 -1.54 19.44 23.78
N THR A 48 -1.08 18.31 23.24
CA THR A 48 -1.17 17.03 23.92
C THR A 48 -0.07 17.00 24.97
N SER A 49 -0.45 17.35 26.19
CA SER A 49 0.35 17.13 27.39
C SER A 49 0.93 15.72 27.43
N GLU A 50 2.20 15.68 27.81
CA GLU A 50 3.05 14.53 28.11
C GLU A 50 2.27 13.38 28.80
N LEU A 51 1.98 12.32 28.04
CA LEU A 51 1.63 11.04 28.62
C LEU A 51 2.95 10.32 28.97
N ASN A 52 3.33 10.37 30.25
CA ASN A 52 4.42 9.58 30.80
C ASN A 52 4.09 8.09 30.73
N THR A 53 4.59 7.41 29.69
CA THR A 53 4.57 5.96 29.59
C THR A 53 5.69 5.39 30.46
N PRO A 54 5.41 4.55 31.48
CA PRO A 54 6.48 3.92 32.25
C PRO A 54 7.23 2.92 31.37
N ALA A 55 8.53 3.17 31.19
CA ALA A 55 9.45 2.27 30.50
C ALA A 55 9.50 0.91 31.21
N SER A 56 8.86 -0.10 30.62
CA SER A 56 9.00 -1.48 31.03
C SER A 56 10.31 -2.04 30.47
N THR A 57 11.40 -1.86 31.22
CA THR A 57 12.67 -2.56 30.97
C THR A 57 12.55 -4.03 31.34
N ALA A 58 11.89 -4.82 30.50
CA ALA A 58 11.99 -6.27 30.54
C ALA A 58 13.33 -6.69 29.90
N VAL A 59 14.37 -6.71 30.73
CA VAL A 59 15.70 -7.21 30.37
C VAL A 59 15.59 -8.72 30.13
N PHE A 60 15.47 -9.13 28.87
CA PHE A 60 15.54 -10.54 28.45
C PHE A 60 16.98 -11.05 28.59
N LYS A 61 17.34 -11.51 29.80
CA LYS A 61 18.56 -12.31 30.02
C LYS A 61 18.33 -13.73 29.51
N SER A 62 18.41 -13.90 28.19
CA SER A 62 18.55 -15.21 27.57
C SER A 62 19.94 -15.76 27.88
N LYS A 63 20.04 -16.54 28.95
CA LYS A 63 21.23 -17.32 29.32
C LYS A 63 21.15 -18.71 28.67
N ALA A 64 20.92 -18.76 27.35
CA ALA A 64 20.99 -20.03 26.63
C ALA A 64 22.46 -20.46 26.51
N PRO A 65 22.84 -21.66 26.99
CA PRO A 65 24.19 -22.17 26.81
C PRO A 65 24.45 -22.37 25.31
N ARG A 66 25.41 -21.61 24.77
CA ARG A 66 25.93 -21.80 23.41
C ARG A 66 26.76 -23.08 23.39
N THR A 67 26.12 -24.21 23.13
CA THR A 67 26.84 -25.39 22.64
C THR A 67 27.32 -25.09 21.22
N PRO A 68 28.61 -25.30 20.90
CA PRO A 68 29.07 -25.22 19.52
C PRO A 68 28.24 -26.18 18.66
N PRO A 69 27.77 -25.76 17.49
CA PRO A 69 27.06 -26.66 16.59
C PRO A 69 27.94 -27.88 16.31
N LYS A 70 27.39 -29.08 16.53
CA LYS A 70 28.06 -30.33 16.14
C LYS A 70 28.41 -30.22 14.66
N HIS A 71 29.68 -30.42 14.34
CA HIS A 71 30.15 -30.50 12.96
C HIS A 71 29.42 -31.67 12.29
N ILE A 72 28.40 -31.37 11.49
CA ILE A 72 27.81 -32.34 10.57
C ILE A 72 28.84 -32.47 9.44
N PRO A 73 29.41 -33.65 9.18
CA PRO A 73 30.25 -33.86 8.02
C PRO A 73 29.45 -33.49 6.78
N LEU A 74 29.94 -32.52 6.00
CA LEU A 74 29.41 -32.23 4.67
C LEU A 74 29.72 -33.47 3.82
N GLN A 75 28.73 -34.34 3.72
CA GLN A 75 28.75 -35.41 2.72
C GLN A 75 28.56 -34.70 1.39
N GLU A 76 29.64 -34.55 0.63
CA GLU A 76 29.55 -33.98 -0.72
C GLU A 76 28.56 -34.85 -1.50
N PRO A 77 27.43 -34.27 -1.96
CA PRO A 77 26.50 -35.02 -2.78
C PRO A 77 27.27 -35.49 -4.02
N SER A 78 27.43 -36.81 -4.15
CA SER A 78 27.95 -37.45 -5.35
C SER A 78 26.94 -37.20 -6.47
N PHE A 79 27.13 -36.10 -7.19
CA PHE A 79 26.41 -35.82 -8.42
C PHE A 79 27.00 -36.67 -9.52
N ASP A 80 26.55 -37.93 -9.62
CA ASP A 80 26.63 -38.67 -10.87
C ASP A 80 25.64 -38.03 -11.84
N ALA A 81 26.01 -36.86 -12.38
CA ALA A 81 25.18 -36.14 -13.34
C ALA A 81 25.09 -37.00 -14.61
N PRO A 82 23.92 -37.54 -14.98
CA PRO A 82 23.76 -38.14 -16.28
C PRO A 82 24.06 -37.05 -17.31
N THR A 83 25.08 -37.26 -18.14
CA THR A 83 25.49 -36.41 -19.25
C THR A 83 24.47 -36.47 -20.40
N ASN A 84 23.19 -36.28 -20.08
CA ASN A 84 22.18 -35.94 -21.07
C ASN A 84 22.42 -34.47 -21.44
N SER A 85 23.33 -34.26 -22.38
CA SER A 85 23.52 -32.97 -23.03
C SER A 85 22.16 -32.51 -23.57
N LEU A 86 21.64 -31.41 -23.04
CA LEU A 86 20.43 -30.78 -23.55
C LEU A 86 20.64 -30.47 -25.03
N THR A 87 19.68 -30.85 -25.88
CA THR A 87 19.69 -30.42 -27.26
C THR A 87 19.45 -28.91 -27.33
N ASP A 88 19.88 -28.25 -28.40
CA ASP A 88 19.56 -26.82 -28.61
C ASP A 88 18.04 -26.59 -28.62
N GLU A 89 17.26 -27.59 -29.00
CA GLU A 89 15.81 -27.57 -28.96
C GLU A 89 15.26 -27.65 -27.53
N ASP A 90 15.92 -28.38 -26.62
CA ASP A 90 15.58 -28.38 -25.20
C ASP A 90 16.02 -27.08 -24.52
N ILE A 91 17.16 -26.51 -24.92
CA ILE A 91 17.61 -25.19 -24.45
C ILE A 91 16.62 -24.12 -24.91
N ASN A 92 16.31 -24.06 -26.20
CA ASN A 92 15.37 -23.08 -26.74
C ASN A 92 13.96 -23.26 -26.17
N ARG A 93 13.50 -24.50 -25.92
CA ARG A 93 12.23 -24.76 -25.25
C ARG A 93 12.23 -24.36 -23.78
N LYS A 94 13.36 -24.53 -23.08
CA LYS A 94 13.53 -24.08 -21.69
C LYS A 94 13.67 -22.56 -21.58
N LEU A 95 14.23 -21.92 -22.60
CA LEU A 95 14.35 -20.46 -22.70
C LEU A 95 13.07 -19.82 -23.27
N ALA A 96 12.24 -20.58 -23.99
CA ALA A 96 10.97 -20.09 -24.52
C ALA A 96 10.06 -19.67 -23.36
N GLY A 97 9.76 -18.38 -23.29
CA GLY A 97 8.99 -17.76 -22.20
C GLY A 97 9.83 -17.17 -21.07
N LEU A 98 11.16 -17.31 -21.10
CA LEU A 98 12.04 -16.51 -20.24
C LEU A 98 12.30 -15.16 -20.88
N ALA A 99 12.35 -14.12 -20.05
CA ALA A 99 12.70 -12.79 -20.50
C ALA A 99 14.14 -12.75 -21.04
N THR A 100 14.31 -12.12 -22.19
CA THR A 100 15.60 -11.76 -22.76
C THR A 100 16.33 -10.79 -21.85
N ARG A 101 17.66 -10.72 -22.01
CA ARG A 101 18.47 -9.76 -21.25
C ARG A 101 17.99 -8.32 -21.42
N ASN A 102 17.61 -7.93 -22.64
CA ASN A 102 17.10 -6.60 -22.91
C ASN A 102 15.78 -6.35 -22.18
N GLU A 103 14.84 -7.29 -22.20
CA GLU A 103 13.57 -7.17 -21.44
C GLU A 103 13.83 -7.04 -19.94
N VAL A 104 14.79 -7.77 -19.38
CA VAL A 104 15.18 -7.63 -17.96
C VAL A 104 15.78 -6.26 -17.67
N GLU A 105 16.68 -5.77 -18.52
CA GLU A 105 17.31 -4.45 -18.36
C GLU A 105 16.27 -3.31 -18.48
N GLU A 106 15.36 -3.39 -19.45
CA GLU A 106 14.24 -2.46 -19.62
C GLU A 106 13.28 -2.50 -18.44
N SER A 107 13.01 -3.69 -17.90
CA SER A 107 12.16 -3.86 -16.72
C SER A 107 12.79 -3.28 -15.46
N ILE A 108 14.10 -3.47 -15.26
CA ILE A 108 14.81 -2.85 -14.13
C ILE A 108 14.79 -1.33 -14.27
N ALA A 109 14.99 -0.79 -15.49
CA ALA A 109 14.91 0.63 -15.75
C ALA A 109 13.50 1.18 -15.47
N PHE A 110 12.46 0.45 -15.89
CA PHE A 110 11.07 0.78 -15.60
C PHE A 110 10.79 0.76 -14.08
N LEU A 111 11.17 -0.29 -13.37
CA LEU A 111 10.97 -0.36 -11.91
C LEU A 111 11.66 0.80 -11.18
N LYS A 112 12.89 1.13 -11.59
CA LYS A 112 13.61 2.31 -11.06
C LYS A 112 12.88 3.61 -11.35
N SER A 113 12.31 3.79 -12.55
CA SER A 113 11.49 4.98 -12.85
C SER A 113 10.17 5.01 -12.07
N ARG A 114 9.68 3.86 -11.59
CA ARG A 114 8.57 3.72 -10.64
C ARG A 114 8.97 3.89 -9.16
N GLY A 115 10.20 4.32 -8.91
CA GLY A 115 10.72 4.56 -7.58
C GLY A 115 10.94 3.29 -6.76
N TYR A 116 11.20 2.16 -7.43
CA TYR A 116 11.78 0.98 -6.80
C TYR A 116 13.27 1.23 -6.53
N VAL A 117 13.67 1.05 -5.28
CA VAL A 117 15.08 1.18 -4.87
C VAL A 117 15.65 -0.21 -4.64
N PRO A 118 16.69 -0.61 -5.39
CA PRO A 118 17.36 -1.89 -5.17
C PRO A 118 17.93 -2.03 -3.75
N PRO A 119 17.88 -3.21 -3.12
CA PRO A 119 18.39 -3.41 -1.76
C PRO A 119 19.86 -3.04 -1.54
N ASP A 120 20.72 -3.30 -2.54
CA ASP A 120 22.14 -2.92 -2.51
C ASP A 120 22.33 -1.40 -2.47
N VAL A 121 21.45 -0.64 -3.14
CA VAL A 121 21.44 0.83 -3.06
C VAL A 121 21.00 1.28 -1.67
N VAL A 122 19.99 0.65 -1.06
CA VAL A 122 19.55 0.97 0.31
C VAL A 122 20.69 0.72 1.32
N GLU A 123 21.44 -0.37 1.16
CA GLU A 123 22.56 -0.73 2.04
C GLU A 123 23.65 0.36 2.08
N MET A 124 23.93 1.00 0.94
CA MET A 124 24.91 2.10 0.85
C MET A 124 24.55 3.31 1.72
N TYR A 125 23.26 3.50 2.04
CA TYR A 125 22.76 4.66 2.80
C TYR A 125 22.66 4.39 4.31
N GLN A 126 22.79 3.14 4.76
CA GLN A 126 22.56 2.75 6.16
C GLN A 126 23.50 3.46 7.16
N ASN A 127 24.67 3.90 6.69
CA ASN A 127 25.68 4.56 7.52
C ASN A 127 25.56 6.10 7.55
N TYR A 128 24.65 6.70 6.77
CA TYR A 128 24.39 8.13 6.84
C TYR A 128 23.64 8.49 8.14
N SER A 129 23.90 9.68 8.66
CA SER A 129 23.18 10.20 9.81
C SER A 129 21.73 10.53 9.44
N GLU A 130 20.83 10.57 10.42
CA GLU A 130 19.42 10.93 10.20
C GLU A 130 19.30 12.30 9.52
N GLU A 131 20.13 13.28 9.89
CA GLU A 131 20.11 14.62 9.30
C GLU A 131 20.49 14.61 7.81
N VAL A 132 21.50 13.82 7.44
CA VAL A 132 21.91 13.66 6.04
C VAL A 132 20.81 12.96 5.24
N LEU A 133 20.24 11.89 5.79
CA LEU A 133 19.14 11.16 5.15
C LEU A 133 17.90 12.04 4.98
N GLN A 134 17.58 12.88 5.95
CA GLN A 134 16.47 13.84 5.87
C GLN A 134 16.72 14.87 4.78
N ALA A 135 17.94 15.42 4.69
CA ALA A 135 18.31 16.37 3.64
C ALA A 135 18.16 15.75 2.24
N LEU A 136 18.76 14.57 2.02
CA LEU A 136 18.65 13.84 0.76
C LEU A 136 17.20 13.48 0.43
N GLY A 137 16.44 13.01 1.42
CA GLY A 137 15.03 12.71 1.25
C GLY A 137 14.17 13.95 0.97
N ASN A 138 14.56 15.16 1.44
CA ASN A 138 13.88 16.43 1.13
C ASN A 138 14.06 16.80 -0.34
N ASP A 139 15.18 16.39 -0.92
CA ASP A 139 15.48 16.57 -2.34
C ASP A 139 14.93 15.43 -3.22
N GLY A 140 14.23 14.46 -2.61
CA GLY A 140 13.56 13.36 -3.30
C GLY A 140 14.39 12.10 -3.50
N ASP A 141 15.49 11.95 -2.77
CA ASP A 141 16.26 10.71 -2.77
C ASP A 141 15.46 9.56 -2.13
N LEU A 142 14.95 8.68 -2.98
CA LEU A 142 14.12 7.54 -2.56
C LEU A 142 14.90 6.51 -1.73
N ALA A 143 16.22 6.38 -1.92
CA ALA A 143 17.02 5.47 -1.11
C ALA A 143 17.18 6.02 0.31
N ALA A 144 17.41 7.33 0.44
CA ALA A 144 17.44 7.99 1.74
C ALA A 144 16.09 7.89 2.47
N LEU A 145 14.98 8.14 1.77
CA LEU A 145 13.63 7.99 2.34
C LEU A 145 13.32 6.54 2.72
N ALA A 146 13.80 5.56 1.96
CA ALA A 146 13.64 4.16 2.30
C ALA A 146 14.38 3.79 3.60
N VAL A 147 15.62 4.27 3.78
CA VAL A 147 16.37 4.07 5.02
C VAL A 147 15.69 4.77 6.20
N LEU A 148 15.21 6.01 6.02
CA LEU A 148 14.46 6.72 7.07
C LEU A 148 13.20 5.95 7.49
N ALA A 149 12.40 5.48 6.53
CA ALA A 149 11.21 4.69 6.82
C ALA A 149 11.58 3.42 7.62
N GLY A 150 12.63 2.70 7.21
CA GLY A 150 13.13 1.54 7.96
C GLY A 150 13.60 1.87 9.38
N GLN A 151 14.31 2.98 9.57
CA GLN A 151 14.80 3.42 10.88
C GLN A 151 13.66 3.85 11.82
N TYR A 152 12.60 4.44 11.28
CA TYR A 152 11.47 4.96 12.04
C TYR A 152 10.39 3.92 12.34
N ALA A 153 10.26 2.87 11.53
CA ALA A 153 9.19 1.87 11.64
C ALA A 153 9.02 1.29 13.06
N GLU A 154 10.13 1.13 13.80
CA GLU A 154 10.12 0.60 15.18
C GLU A 154 10.21 1.67 16.28
N LYS A 155 10.50 2.94 15.91
CA LYS A 155 10.87 3.99 16.87
C LYS A 155 9.86 5.12 16.95
N ASP A 156 9.31 5.51 15.80
CA ASP A 156 8.49 6.72 15.65
C ASP A 156 7.55 6.54 14.45
N TYR A 157 6.31 6.14 14.75
CA TYR A 157 5.32 5.80 13.73
C TYR A 157 4.92 7.02 12.87
N ASP A 158 4.90 8.22 13.43
CA ASP A 158 4.55 9.44 12.70
C ASP A 158 5.65 9.82 11.72
N LYS A 159 6.93 9.74 12.14
CA LYS A 159 8.06 9.93 11.22
C LYS A 159 8.11 8.85 10.15
N PHE A 160 7.80 7.60 10.49
CA PHE A 160 7.68 6.52 9.52
C PHE A 160 6.63 6.83 8.45
N LYS A 161 5.40 7.19 8.86
CA LYS A 161 4.33 7.58 7.92
C LYS A 161 4.74 8.78 7.06
N ASN A 162 5.41 9.77 7.64
CA ASN A 162 5.90 10.92 6.90
C ASN A 162 6.90 10.51 5.80
N ALA A 163 7.87 9.65 6.13
CA ALA A 163 8.84 9.13 5.17
C ALA A 163 8.15 8.33 4.05
N VAL A 164 7.19 7.45 4.39
CA VAL A 164 6.39 6.69 3.43
C VAL A 164 5.64 7.62 2.47
N LEU A 165 4.88 8.58 2.98
CA LEU A 165 4.10 9.52 2.16
C LEU A 165 5.00 10.35 1.24
N ARG A 166 6.15 10.80 1.74
CA ARG A 166 7.12 11.54 0.93
C ARG A 166 7.72 10.69 -0.19
N SER A 167 8.04 9.42 0.08
CA SER A 167 8.47 8.49 -0.97
C SER A 167 7.44 8.36 -2.09
N ILE A 168 6.15 8.28 -1.73
CA ILE A 168 5.04 8.18 -2.70
C ILE A 168 4.93 9.47 -3.51
N VAL A 169 5.00 10.64 -2.86
CA VAL A 169 5.03 11.94 -3.53
C VAL A 169 6.19 12.01 -4.51
N HIS A 170 7.39 11.54 -4.15
CA HIS A 170 8.54 11.53 -5.06
C HIS A 170 8.49 10.47 -6.16
N GLY A 171 7.51 9.57 -6.14
CA GLY A 171 7.25 8.65 -7.26
C GLY A 171 7.18 7.18 -6.90
N SER A 172 7.53 6.78 -5.68
CA SER A 172 7.65 5.39 -5.30
C SER A 172 6.31 4.67 -5.24
N ILE A 173 6.14 3.68 -6.13
CA ILE A 173 5.00 2.77 -6.11
C ILE A 173 5.14 1.73 -4.99
N SER A 174 6.36 1.25 -4.69
CA SER A 174 6.58 0.28 -3.62
C SER A 174 6.18 0.83 -2.25
N PHE A 175 6.40 2.12 -1.99
CA PHE A 175 5.92 2.75 -0.75
C PHE A 175 4.40 2.97 -0.73
N ALA A 176 3.74 3.08 -1.89
CA ALA A 176 2.28 3.08 -1.96
C ALA A 176 1.71 1.70 -1.60
N GLN A 177 2.40 0.63 -2.01
CA GLN A 177 2.06 -0.72 -1.57
C GLN A 177 2.24 -0.88 -0.05
N VAL A 178 3.36 -0.37 0.52
CA VAL A 178 3.54 -0.33 1.98
C VAL A 178 2.37 0.38 2.66
N GLN A 179 1.93 1.52 2.13
CA GLN A 179 0.79 2.24 2.68
C GLN A 179 -0.53 1.43 2.59
N ALA A 180 -0.76 0.73 1.48
CA ALA A 180 -1.89 -0.19 1.34
C ALA A 180 -1.84 -1.32 2.37
N ASP A 181 -0.64 -1.88 2.61
CA ASP A 181 -0.39 -2.97 3.54
C ASP A 181 -0.57 -2.57 5.00
N LEU A 182 -0.24 -1.32 5.36
CA LEU A 182 -0.51 -0.78 6.69
C LEU A 182 -2.02 -0.77 6.98
N TYR A 183 -2.84 -0.28 6.04
CA TYR A 183 -4.30 -0.27 6.20
C TYR A 183 -4.89 -1.68 6.21
N PHE A 184 -4.37 -2.59 5.38
CA PHE A 184 -4.79 -3.98 5.41
C PHE A 184 -4.49 -4.63 6.77
N THR A 185 -3.27 -4.43 7.29
CA THR A 185 -2.85 -4.96 8.59
C THR A 185 -3.67 -4.36 9.73
N GLN A 186 -3.97 -3.06 9.68
CA GLN A 186 -4.85 -2.40 10.66
C GLN A 186 -6.24 -3.03 10.66
N SER A 187 -6.83 -3.26 9.48
CA SER A 187 -8.11 -3.96 9.36
C SER A 187 -8.08 -5.35 10.01
N GLU A 188 -7.06 -6.16 9.72
CA GLU A 188 -6.91 -7.50 10.31
C GLU A 188 -6.73 -7.43 11.83
N PHE A 189 -5.97 -6.45 12.33
CA PHE A 189 -5.79 -6.24 13.76
C PHE A 189 -7.11 -5.87 14.46
N GLU A 190 -7.89 -4.96 13.86
CA GLU A 190 -9.22 -4.59 14.37
C GLU A 190 -10.16 -5.80 14.41
N LEU A 191 -10.13 -6.70 13.42
CA LEU A 191 -10.93 -7.93 13.43
C LEU A 191 -10.45 -8.94 14.49
N ALA A 192 -9.14 -9.04 14.70
CA ALA A 192 -8.54 -10.00 15.62
C ALA A 192 -8.59 -9.57 17.10
N ASN A 193 -8.99 -8.33 17.39
CA ASN A 193 -8.96 -7.78 18.74
C ASN A 193 -9.92 -8.53 19.70
N PRO A 194 -9.41 -9.22 20.73
CA PRO A 194 -10.23 -10.05 21.64
C PRO A 194 -11.15 -9.23 22.55
N ASN A 195 -10.95 -7.91 22.65
CA ASN A 195 -11.75 -7.02 23.49
C ASN A 195 -12.98 -6.45 22.76
N GLY A 196 -13.42 -7.09 21.67
CA GLY A 196 -14.55 -6.64 20.86
C GLY A 196 -14.13 -5.61 19.83
N GLY A 197 -13.24 -6.02 18.93
CA GLY A 197 -12.78 -5.22 17.79
C GLY A 197 -13.88 -4.50 17.01
N ASN A 198 -13.52 -3.41 16.33
CA ASN A 198 -14.49 -2.59 15.61
C ASN A 198 -14.58 -3.03 14.14
N SER A 199 -15.57 -3.87 13.81
CA SER A 199 -15.75 -4.38 12.44
C SER A 199 -16.07 -3.31 11.41
N GLU A 200 -16.69 -2.19 11.81
CA GLU A 200 -16.93 -1.06 10.91
C GLU A 200 -15.63 -0.33 10.58
N LEU A 201 -14.79 -0.07 11.59
CA LEU A 201 -13.46 0.52 11.40
C LEU A 201 -12.58 -0.39 10.56
N ALA A 202 -12.56 -1.70 10.86
CA ALA A 202 -11.86 -2.68 10.07
C ALA A 202 -12.29 -2.66 8.60
N LYS A 203 -13.60 -2.57 8.33
CA LYS A 203 -14.11 -2.44 6.96
C LYS A 203 -13.61 -1.16 6.31
N LEU A 204 -13.61 -0.02 7.02
CA LEU A 204 -13.12 1.26 6.48
C LEU A 204 -11.63 1.17 6.12
N ASP A 205 -10.80 0.61 7.00
CA ASP A 205 -9.38 0.41 6.74
C ASP A 205 -9.14 -0.55 5.57
N PHE A 206 -9.93 -1.62 5.48
CA PHE A 206 -9.85 -2.53 4.33
C PHE A 206 -10.19 -1.83 3.02
N LEU A 207 -11.26 -1.03 2.98
CA LEU A 207 -11.61 -0.26 1.78
C LEU A 207 -10.51 0.74 1.42
N LEU A 208 -9.92 1.41 2.41
CA LEU A 208 -8.83 2.36 2.18
C LEU A 208 -7.56 1.68 1.67
N SER A 209 -7.24 0.47 2.15
CA SER A 209 -6.18 -0.36 1.58
C SER A 209 -6.42 -0.62 0.08
N LEU A 210 -7.64 -0.99 -0.29
CA LEU A 210 -8.01 -1.22 -1.70
C LEU A 210 -7.97 0.08 -2.53
N SER A 211 -8.31 1.22 -1.95
CA SER A 211 -8.18 2.54 -2.60
C SER A 211 -6.73 2.88 -2.95
N TRP A 212 -5.76 2.50 -2.10
CA TRP A 212 -4.33 2.63 -2.41
C TRP A 212 -3.89 1.74 -3.58
N TYR A 213 -4.47 0.53 -3.72
CA TYR A 213 -4.22 -0.29 -4.90
C TYR A 213 -4.83 0.29 -6.17
N GLU A 214 -5.97 0.97 -6.12
CA GLU A 214 -6.47 1.73 -7.27
C GLU A 214 -5.52 2.87 -7.65
N PHE A 215 -4.93 3.58 -6.67
CA PHE A 215 -3.84 4.53 -6.94
C PHE A 215 -2.66 3.87 -7.65
N ILE A 216 -2.21 2.69 -7.20
CA ILE A 216 -1.12 1.94 -7.85
C ILE A 216 -1.49 1.56 -9.29
N LYS A 217 -2.72 1.11 -9.54
CA LYS A 217 -3.21 0.79 -10.89
C LYS A 217 -3.20 2.01 -11.82
N MET A 218 -3.63 3.18 -11.32
CA MET A 218 -3.52 4.44 -12.09
C MET A 218 -2.08 4.82 -12.42
N ARG A 219 -1.12 4.38 -11.61
CA ARG A 219 0.33 4.56 -11.81
C ARG A 219 0.96 3.47 -12.68
N GLY A 220 0.17 2.69 -13.41
CA GLY A 220 0.65 1.63 -14.30
C GLY A 220 0.79 0.26 -13.63
N GLY A 221 0.20 0.06 -12.44
CA GLY A 221 0.04 -1.27 -11.85
C GLY A 221 -0.83 -2.16 -12.75
N GLY A 222 -0.25 -3.27 -13.22
CA GLY A 222 -0.86 -4.18 -14.20
C GLY A 222 -1.79 -5.24 -13.59
N ASP A 223 -1.91 -6.36 -14.31
CA ASP A 223 -2.79 -7.47 -13.92
C ASP A 223 -2.37 -8.12 -12.60
N ALA A 224 -1.07 -8.17 -12.30
CA ALA A 224 -0.56 -8.60 -11.00
C ALA A 224 -1.24 -7.86 -9.82
N VAL A 225 -1.37 -6.53 -9.89
CA VAL A 225 -2.01 -5.73 -8.83
C VAL A 225 -3.48 -6.09 -8.70
N THR A 226 -4.17 -6.27 -9.83
CA THR A 226 -5.57 -6.71 -9.85
C THR A 226 -5.74 -8.09 -9.21
N GLN A 227 -4.87 -9.04 -9.54
CA GLN A 227 -4.88 -10.38 -8.95
C GLN A 227 -4.61 -10.34 -7.44
N LEU A 228 -3.70 -9.49 -6.97
CA LEU A 228 -3.46 -9.29 -5.54
C LEU A 228 -4.70 -8.75 -4.83
N VAL A 229 -5.34 -7.72 -5.41
CA VAL A 229 -6.59 -7.15 -4.89
C VAL A 229 -7.69 -8.22 -4.81
N ASP A 230 -7.89 -8.99 -5.87
CA ASP A 230 -8.90 -10.05 -5.91
C ASP A 230 -8.61 -11.15 -4.88
N ALA A 231 -7.33 -11.52 -4.70
CA ALA A 231 -6.91 -12.47 -3.68
C ALA A 231 -7.17 -11.94 -2.26
N ARG A 232 -6.94 -10.65 -2.00
CA ARG A 232 -7.24 -10.01 -0.71
C ARG A 232 -8.73 -9.96 -0.44
N ILE A 233 -9.53 -9.54 -1.41
CA ILE A 233 -11.00 -9.54 -1.31
C ILE A 233 -11.50 -10.96 -0.98
N THR A 234 -11.01 -11.97 -1.70
CA THR A 234 -11.41 -13.37 -1.54
C THR A 234 -11.06 -13.92 -0.15
N LYS A 235 -9.93 -13.50 0.42
CA LYS A 235 -9.47 -13.96 1.75
C LYS A 235 -10.03 -13.14 2.91
N SER A 236 -10.54 -11.94 2.63
CA SER A 236 -11.05 -11.04 3.68
C SER A 236 -12.37 -11.54 4.29
N ALA A 237 -12.68 -11.03 5.49
CA ALA A 237 -13.99 -11.26 6.13
C ALA A 237 -15.12 -10.43 5.49
N PHE A 238 -14.83 -9.55 4.53
CA PHE A 238 -15.77 -8.57 4.00
C PHE A 238 -16.32 -8.98 2.64
N THR A 239 -17.63 -8.82 2.45
CA THR A 239 -18.24 -8.83 1.12
C THR A 239 -18.18 -7.44 0.51
N ILE A 240 -17.54 -7.30 -0.65
CA ILE A 240 -17.43 -6.04 -1.37
C ILE A 240 -18.67 -5.82 -2.25
N SER A 241 -19.51 -4.88 -1.83
CA SER A 241 -20.70 -4.47 -2.58
C SER A 241 -20.36 -3.54 -3.76
N PRO A 242 -21.30 -3.29 -4.69
CA PRO A 242 -21.10 -2.28 -5.73
C PRO A 242 -20.83 -0.87 -5.18
N ALA A 243 -21.43 -0.51 -4.04
CA ALA A 243 -21.18 0.77 -3.38
C ALA A 243 -19.76 0.84 -2.82
N ASP A 244 -19.26 -0.25 -2.23
CA ASP A 244 -17.88 -0.35 -1.75
C ASP A 244 -16.88 -0.19 -2.92
N ARG A 245 -17.14 -0.80 -4.08
CA ARG A 245 -16.30 -0.61 -5.28
C ARG A 245 -16.27 0.84 -5.76
N ALA A 246 -17.42 1.52 -5.76
CA ALA A 246 -17.49 2.94 -6.10
C ALA A 246 -16.70 3.80 -5.10
N THR A 247 -16.75 3.47 -3.80
CA THR A 247 -15.95 4.11 -2.76
C THR A 247 -14.45 3.92 -3.02
N ILE A 248 -14.02 2.68 -3.27
CA ILE A 248 -12.62 2.33 -3.55
C ILE A 248 -12.08 3.13 -4.74
N GLN A 249 -12.83 3.16 -5.85
CA GLN A 249 -12.45 3.91 -7.05
C GLN A 249 -12.39 5.43 -6.79
N SER A 250 -13.42 5.98 -6.14
CA SER A 250 -13.48 7.42 -5.85
C SER A 250 -12.37 7.86 -4.90
N GLN A 251 -12.06 7.06 -3.87
CA GLN A 251 -11.00 7.36 -2.92
C GLN A 251 -9.62 7.19 -3.56
N GLY A 252 -9.39 6.14 -4.35
CA GLY A 252 -8.14 5.99 -5.11
C GLY A 252 -7.88 7.19 -6.01
N ALA A 253 -8.91 7.69 -6.72
CA ALA A 253 -8.80 8.88 -7.56
C ALA A 253 -8.49 10.14 -6.74
N ALA A 254 -9.08 10.27 -5.54
CA ALA A 254 -8.79 11.36 -4.62
C ALA A 254 -7.34 11.32 -4.12
N ILE A 255 -6.83 10.14 -3.74
CA ILE A 255 -5.43 9.92 -3.35
C ILE A 255 -4.49 10.34 -4.50
N TYR A 256 -4.77 9.91 -5.73
CA TYR A 256 -3.99 10.31 -6.90
C TYR A 256 -3.97 11.83 -7.09
N ALA A 257 -5.13 12.48 -7.01
CA ALA A 257 -5.24 13.93 -7.19
C ALA A 257 -4.50 14.70 -6.09
N GLU A 258 -4.64 14.28 -4.82
CA GLU A 258 -3.95 14.89 -3.68
C GLU A 258 -2.43 14.82 -3.84
N LEU A 259 -1.90 13.62 -4.11
CA LEU A 259 -0.46 13.42 -4.27
C LEU A 259 0.09 14.12 -5.51
N SER A 260 -0.68 14.19 -6.61
CA SER A 260 -0.28 14.92 -7.81
C SER A 260 -0.21 16.43 -7.56
N ASN A 261 -1.17 16.99 -6.82
CA ASN A 261 -1.13 18.40 -6.41
C ASN A 261 0.09 18.69 -5.51
N GLU A 262 0.40 17.77 -4.60
CA GLU A 262 1.59 17.90 -3.74
C GLU A 262 2.88 17.87 -4.56
N ARG A 263 2.97 17.00 -5.58
CA ARG A 263 4.09 16.99 -6.52
C ARG A 263 4.24 18.29 -7.29
N GLN A 264 3.13 18.86 -7.78
CA GLN A 264 3.15 20.16 -8.44
C GLN A 264 3.65 21.25 -7.49
N ARG A 265 3.22 21.23 -6.22
CA ARG A 265 3.67 22.16 -5.18
C ARG A 265 5.18 22.07 -4.92
N LEU A 266 5.75 20.86 -5.00
CA LEU A 266 7.18 20.61 -4.85
C LEU A 266 7.99 20.81 -6.14
N GLY A 267 7.34 21.06 -7.28
CA GLY A 267 8.02 21.25 -8.57
C GLY A 267 8.60 19.98 -9.18
N VAL A 268 8.16 18.79 -8.74
CA VAL A 268 8.65 17.48 -9.26
C VAL A 268 7.85 16.96 -10.46
N GLY A 269 6.86 17.73 -10.92
CA GLY A 269 6.04 17.43 -12.10
C GLY A 269 5.00 16.33 -11.88
N GLU A 270 4.27 16.01 -12.95
CA GLU A 270 3.26 14.94 -12.93
C GLU A 270 3.88 13.57 -12.71
N TYR A 271 3.04 12.60 -12.33
CA TYR A 271 3.43 11.21 -12.41
C TYR A 271 3.51 10.75 -13.88
N ASP A 272 4.58 10.05 -14.24
CA ASP A 272 4.56 9.21 -15.44
C ASP A 272 3.62 8.03 -15.15
N ASN A 273 2.61 7.79 -15.97
CA ASN A 273 1.68 6.64 -15.83
C ASN A 273 1.83 5.64 -16.98
N SER A 274 2.79 5.84 -17.87
CA SER A 274 2.98 5.01 -19.06
C SER A 274 3.69 3.69 -18.74
N VAL A 275 3.18 2.59 -19.28
CA VAL A 275 3.85 1.29 -19.24
C VAL A 275 4.46 1.04 -20.62
N PRO A 276 5.78 0.79 -20.72
CA PRO A 276 6.41 0.46 -21.99
C PRO A 276 5.79 -0.81 -22.61
N PRO A 277 5.47 -0.81 -23.92
CA PRO A 277 4.95 -2.00 -24.58
C PRO A 277 5.92 -3.18 -24.48
N GLY A 278 5.42 -4.38 -24.18
CA GLY A 278 6.20 -5.61 -24.10
C GLY A 278 6.70 -5.95 -22.69
N LEU A 279 6.56 -5.04 -21.72
CA LEU A 279 6.93 -5.31 -20.32
C LEU A 279 5.81 -6.00 -19.52
N GLU A 280 4.59 -6.07 -20.05
CA GLU A 280 3.41 -6.59 -19.33
C GLU A 280 3.65 -8.02 -18.84
N ASN A 281 4.13 -8.90 -19.74
CA ASN A 281 4.41 -10.30 -19.41
C ASN A 281 5.50 -10.44 -18.33
N PHE A 282 6.51 -9.58 -18.33
CA PHE A 282 7.58 -9.65 -17.35
C PHE A 282 7.10 -9.15 -15.98
N LEU A 283 6.37 -8.04 -15.95
CA LEU A 283 5.80 -7.49 -14.72
C LEU A 283 4.84 -8.49 -14.06
N ASP A 284 4.03 -9.19 -14.85
CA ASP A 284 3.17 -10.26 -14.37
C ASP A 284 3.98 -11.47 -13.84
N LEU A 285 5.09 -11.82 -14.48
CA LEU A 285 5.95 -12.93 -14.07
C LEU A 285 6.61 -12.70 -12.71
N ILE A 286 7.15 -11.50 -12.49
CA ILE A 286 7.91 -11.20 -11.26
C ILE A 286 7.01 -10.89 -10.07
N GLY A 287 5.70 -10.75 -10.28
CA GLY A 287 4.74 -10.43 -9.22
C GLY A 287 5.16 -9.19 -8.44
N ILE A 288 5.69 -8.17 -9.12
CA ILE A 288 5.89 -6.87 -8.48
C ILE A 288 4.54 -6.17 -8.50
N TYR A 289 3.96 -6.05 -7.31
CA TYR A 289 2.63 -5.51 -7.00
C TYR A 289 2.69 -4.03 -6.61
#